data_AF-A0A3M7L9Q6-F1
#
_entry.id   AF-A0A3M7L9Q6-F1
#
_cell.length_a   1.000
_cell.length_b   1.000
_cell.length_c   1.000
_cell.angle_alpha   90.00
_cell.angle_beta   90.00
_cell.angle_gamma   90.00
#
_symmetry.space_group_name_H-M   'P 1'
#
loop_
_entity.id
_entity.type
_entity.pdbx_description
1 polymer ?
#
loop_
_entity_poly.entity_id
_entity_poly.type
_entity_poly.pdbx_seq_one_letter_code
_entity_poly.pdbx_strand_id
1 'polypeptide(L)'
;MRREMENEKLLLFLIKNAMKNLFNVLIIMGFFYFTYGRVNYFNLRSSVQSSVSPPDKGEIIYLFFQVEKNNSGQYKIALQDKKITEGKLKPIPSFNEKALKVGDLIISLMDSNNKDVVKQILEDPLNPIMENYSEEGISRNLVSLQKAEFSIRYSKLTSITMIKIEKKTLLGTQIIFTEKL
;
A
#
# COMPACT_ATOMS: atom_id res chain seq x y z
N MET A 1 -32.64 31.45 -58.78
CA MET A 1 -33.63 31.07 -57.75
C MET A 1 -33.77 29.56 -57.45
N ARG A 2 -34.40 28.70 -58.27
CA ARG A 2 -34.58 27.26 -57.89
C ARG A 2 -33.27 26.46 -57.77
N ARG A 3 -32.30 26.73 -58.65
CA ARG A 3 -30.97 26.08 -58.64
C ARG A 3 -30.06 26.55 -57.49
N GLU A 4 -30.25 27.77 -56.99
CA GLU A 4 -29.47 28.29 -55.86
C GLU A 4 -29.91 27.66 -54.54
N MET A 5 -31.22 27.49 -54.33
CA MET A 5 -31.75 26.81 -53.14
C MET A 5 -31.37 25.33 -53.04
N GLU A 6 -31.11 24.64 -54.16
CA GLU A 6 -30.63 23.25 -54.13
C GLU A 6 -29.16 23.15 -53.75
N ASN A 7 -28.32 24.08 -54.24
CA ASN A 7 -26.90 24.13 -53.91
C ASN A 7 -26.65 24.45 -52.43
N GLU A 8 -27.44 25.34 -51.82
CA GLU A 8 -27.33 25.64 -50.39
C GLU A 8 -27.72 24.44 -49.51
N LYS A 9 -28.76 23.69 -49.90
CA LYS A 9 -29.17 22.47 -49.19
C LYS A 9 -28.11 21.37 -49.29
N LEU A 10 -27.46 21.23 -50.45
CA LEU A 10 -26.39 20.26 -50.66
C LEU A 10 -25.15 20.62 -49.84
N LEU A 11 -24.81 21.91 -49.77
CA LEU A 11 -23.70 22.42 -48.96
C LEU A 11 -23.95 22.18 -47.45
N LEU A 12 -25.15 22.50 -46.96
CA LEU A 12 -25.55 22.25 -45.58
C LEU A 12 -25.53 20.75 -45.23
N PHE A 13 -25.95 19.88 -46.15
CA PHE A 13 -25.93 18.43 -45.97
C PHE A 13 -24.49 17.90 -45.88
N LEU A 14 -23.59 18.36 -46.76
CA LEU A 14 -22.18 17.97 -46.77
C LEU A 14 -21.44 18.45 -45.51
N ILE A 15 -21.68 19.68 -45.08
CA ILE A 15 -21.09 20.24 -43.85
C ILE A 15 -21.58 19.47 -42.61
N LYS A 16 -22.88 19.15 -42.55
CA LYS A 16 -23.46 18.40 -41.43
C LYS A 16 -22.93 16.96 -41.36
N ASN A 17 -22.72 16.32 -42.50
CA ASN A 17 -22.14 14.97 -42.57
C ASN A 17 -20.64 14.98 -42.21
N ALA A 18 -19.90 15.99 -42.65
CA ALA A 18 -18.48 16.17 -42.31
C ALA A 18 -18.28 16.43 -40.81
N MET A 19 -19.11 17.28 -40.18
CA MET A 19 -19.03 17.56 -38.73
C MET A 19 -19.38 16.33 -37.88
N LYS A 20 -20.32 15.49 -38.33
CA LYS A 20 -20.69 14.25 -37.63
C LYS A 20 -19.55 13.21 -37.66
N ASN A 21 -18.82 13.14 -38.78
CA ASN A 21 -17.68 12.23 -38.91
C ASN A 21 -16.46 12.72 -38.11
N LEU A 22 -16.24 14.04 -38.03
CA LEU A 22 -15.19 14.65 -37.22
C LEU A 22 -15.39 14.39 -35.72
N PHE A 23 -16.63 14.44 -35.24
CA PHE A 23 -16.97 14.17 -33.84
C PHE A 23 -16.69 12.70 -33.46
N ASN A 24 -17.01 11.75 -34.35
CA ASN A 24 -16.74 10.33 -34.12
C ASN A 24 -15.23 10.00 -34.09
N VAL A 25 -14.42 10.66 -34.92
CA VAL A 25 -12.96 10.50 -34.90
C VAL A 25 -12.34 11.03 -33.61
N LEU A 26 -12.84 12.16 -33.09
CA LEU A 26 -12.38 12.72 -31.80
C LEU A 26 -12.66 11.79 -30.61
N ILE A 27 -13.81 11.09 -30.60
CA ILE A 27 -14.14 10.13 -29.54
C ILE A 27 -13.17 8.93 -29.57
N ILE A 28 -12.87 8.39 -30.75
CA ILE A 28 -11.98 7.22 -30.89
C ILE A 28 -10.54 7.57 -30.47
N MET A 29 -10.05 8.78 -30.80
CA MET A 29 -8.74 9.25 -30.35
C MET A 29 -8.65 9.44 -28.82
N GLY A 30 -9.73 9.89 -28.17
CA GLY A 30 -9.78 10.06 -26.71
C GLY A 30 -9.62 8.74 -25.93
N PHE A 31 -10.17 7.63 -26.44
CA PHE A 31 -10.04 6.32 -25.81
C PHE A 31 -8.61 5.75 -25.87
N PHE A 32 -7.82 6.08 -26.89
CA PHE A 32 -6.41 5.66 -26.99
C PHE A 32 -5.49 6.42 -26.03
N TYR A 33 -5.76 7.70 -25.75
CA TYR A 33 -4.96 8.47 -24.78
C TYR A 33 -5.22 8.06 -23.32
N PHE A 34 -6.41 7.54 -23.00
CA PHE A 34 -6.74 7.14 -21.63
C PHE A 34 -6.08 5.82 -21.20
N THR A 35 -5.72 4.95 -22.15
CA THR A 35 -5.10 3.64 -21.85
C THR A 35 -3.57 3.68 -21.79
N TYR A 36 -2.93 4.73 -22.32
CA TYR A 36 -1.47 4.92 -22.23
C TYR A 36 -1.02 5.98 -21.21
N GLY A 37 -1.97 6.73 -20.61
CA GLY A 37 -1.68 7.81 -19.64
C GLY A 37 -1.50 7.39 -18.18
N ARG A 38 -1.55 6.09 -17.84
CA ARG A 38 -1.31 5.58 -16.47
C ARG A 38 -0.15 4.61 -16.39
N VAL A 39 1.04 5.12 -16.68
CA VAL A 39 2.27 4.55 -16.14
C VAL A 39 3.16 5.69 -15.64
N ASN A 40 2.77 6.28 -14.51
CA ASN A 40 3.69 7.07 -13.70
C ASN A 40 4.62 6.09 -12.96
N TYR A 41 5.60 5.55 -13.68
CA TYR A 41 6.84 5.14 -13.01
C TYR A 41 7.53 6.42 -12.57
N PHE A 42 7.39 6.72 -11.28
CA PHE A 42 8.16 7.74 -10.59
C PHE A 42 9.64 7.33 -10.65
N ASN A 43 10.33 7.73 -11.72
CA ASN A 43 11.78 7.62 -11.84
C ASN A 43 12.39 8.74 -11.00
N LEU A 44 12.63 8.47 -9.72
CA LEU A 44 13.49 9.32 -8.91
C LEU A 44 14.94 9.07 -9.38
N ARG A 45 15.40 9.96 -10.26
CA ARG A 45 16.78 10.03 -10.74
C ARG A 45 17.64 10.60 -9.60
N SER A 46 18.25 9.75 -8.79
CA SER A 46 19.44 10.12 -8.03
C SER A 46 20.66 9.47 -8.67
N SER A 47 21.52 10.33 -9.21
CA SER A 47 22.88 10.00 -9.61
C SER A 47 23.65 9.52 -8.39
N VAL A 48 23.96 8.22 -8.30
CA VAL A 48 25.10 7.73 -7.53
C VAL A 48 25.79 6.63 -8.33
N GLN A 49 27.05 6.92 -8.61
CA GLN A 49 28.13 6.10 -9.12
C GLN A 49 27.96 4.59 -8.87
N SER A 50 27.88 3.83 -9.96
CA SER A 50 28.00 2.38 -9.98
C SER A 50 29.40 1.97 -9.52
N SER A 51 29.53 1.61 -8.25
CA SER A 51 30.54 0.64 -7.84
C SER A 51 29.93 -0.75 -8.01
N VAL A 52 30.66 -1.60 -8.75
CA VAL A 52 30.28 -2.99 -9.01
C VAL A 52 30.27 -3.72 -7.66
N SER A 53 29.09 -3.89 -7.06
CA SER A 53 28.88 -4.83 -5.98
C SER A 53 28.51 -6.20 -6.57
N PRO A 54 28.93 -7.31 -5.93
CA PRO A 54 28.62 -8.67 -6.37
C PRO A 54 27.10 -8.88 -6.40
N PRO A 55 26.59 -9.90 -7.13
CA PRO A 55 25.16 -10.08 -7.36
C PRO A 55 24.40 -10.07 -6.03
N ASP A 56 23.56 -9.03 -5.89
CA ASP A 56 22.72 -8.74 -4.74
C ASP A 56 21.69 -9.87 -4.54
N LYS A 57 22.15 -10.93 -3.89
CA LYS A 57 21.29 -11.87 -3.17
C LYS A 57 20.68 -11.08 -2.03
N GLY A 58 19.62 -10.32 -2.33
CA GLY A 58 18.94 -9.50 -1.34
C GLY A 58 18.67 -10.31 -0.07
N GLU A 59 18.58 -9.64 1.07
CA GLU A 59 18.30 -10.28 2.35
C GLU A 59 16.95 -9.79 2.88
N ILE A 60 16.23 -10.68 3.55
CA ILE A 60 14.97 -10.41 4.24
C ILE A 60 15.23 -10.51 5.74
N ILE A 61 14.87 -9.45 6.47
CA ILE A 61 14.88 -9.46 7.93
C ILE A 61 13.47 -9.76 8.41
N TYR A 62 13.35 -10.73 9.32
CA TYR A 62 12.15 -11.05 10.07
C TYR A 62 12.34 -10.58 11.52
N LEU A 63 11.35 -9.86 12.04
CA LEU A 63 11.28 -9.49 13.45
C LEU A 63 10.04 -10.13 14.05
N PHE A 64 10.22 -10.90 15.11
CA PHE A 64 9.17 -11.62 15.81
C PHE A 64 8.82 -10.90 17.10
N PHE A 65 7.55 -10.59 17.28
CA PHE A 65 7.04 -9.84 18.41
C PHE A 65 6.03 -10.65 19.20
N GLN A 66 6.00 -10.37 20.49
CA GLN A 66 4.91 -10.74 21.37
C GLN A 66 4.22 -9.47 21.85
N VAL A 67 2.88 -9.50 21.88
CA VAL A 67 2.05 -8.46 22.48
C VAL A 67 1.18 -9.07 23.58
N GLU A 68 1.04 -8.35 24.69
CA GLU A 68 0.20 -8.73 25.83
C GLU A 68 -0.61 -7.52 26.34
N LYS A 69 -1.81 -7.78 26.85
CA LYS A 69 -2.59 -6.81 27.65
C LYS A 69 -2.07 -6.86 29.08
N ASN A 70 -1.68 -5.73 29.65
CA ASN A 70 -1.43 -5.63 31.08
C ASN A 70 -2.74 -5.56 31.88
N ASN A 71 -2.66 -5.58 33.21
CA ASN A 71 -3.83 -5.50 34.11
C ASN A 71 -4.67 -4.21 33.92
N SER A 72 -4.12 -3.19 33.28
CA SER A 72 -4.80 -1.93 32.93
C SER A 72 -5.36 -1.91 31.50
N GLY A 73 -5.28 -3.03 30.78
CA GLY A 73 -5.74 -3.17 29.39
C GLY A 73 -4.83 -2.51 28.34
N GLN A 74 -3.66 -2.02 28.74
CA GLN A 74 -2.69 -1.41 27.82
C GLN A 74 -1.85 -2.48 27.15
N TYR A 75 -1.42 -2.19 25.92
CA TYR A 75 -0.60 -3.11 25.13
C TYR A 75 0.85 -2.96 25.56
N LYS A 76 1.50 -4.09 25.83
CA LYS A 76 2.93 -4.18 26.02
C LYS A 76 3.49 -5.08 24.92
N ILE A 77 4.42 -4.55 24.15
CA ILE A 77 5.09 -5.27 23.05
C ILE A 77 6.53 -5.55 23.45
N ALA A 78 7.03 -6.71 23.06
CA ALA A 78 8.45 -7.07 23.17
C ALA A 78 8.92 -7.76 21.89
N LEU A 79 10.07 -7.33 21.36
CA LEU A 79 10.80 -8.06 20.33
C LEU A 79 11.35 -9.35 20.94
N GLN A 80 11.00 -10.49 20.35
CA GLN A 80 11.40 -11.82 20.81
C GLN A 80 12.63 -12.33 20.06
N ASP A 81 12.63 -12.15 18.74
CA ASP A 81 13.69 -12.70 17.88
C ASP A 81 13.86 -11.90 16.59
N LYS A 82 15.04 -12.02 15.99
CA LYS A 82 15.43 -11.42 14.71
C LYS A 82 16.12 -12.47 13.84
N LYS A 83 15.57 -12.73 12.65
CA LYS A 83 16.14 -13.68 11.69
C LYS A 83 16.45 -13.00 10.36
N ILE A 84 17.59 -13.35 9.76
CA ILE A 84 18.00 -12.86 8.43
C ILE A 84 18.05 -14.06 7.48
N THR A 85 17.47 -13.93 6.30
CA THR A 85 17.46 -14.96 5.27
C THR A 85 17.73 -14.37 3.88
N GLU A 86 18.37 -15.12 2.99
CA GLU A 86 18.51 -14.73 1.59
C GLU A 86 17.12 -14.70 0.90
N GLY A 87 16.88 -13.70 0.06
CA GLY A 87 15.65 -13.52 -0.71
C GLY A 87 15.29 -12.05 -0.99
N LYS A 88 14.35 -11.82 -1.90
CA LYS A 88 13.79 -10.49 -2.18
C LYS A 88 12.30 -10.49 -1.87
N LEU A 89 11.85 -9.49 -1.12
CA LEU A 89 10.41 -9.29 -0.91
C LEU A 89 9.78 -8.67 -2.16
N LYS A 90 8.51 -9.04 -2.40
CA LYS A 90 7.65 -8.26 -3.30
C LYS A 90 7.51 -6.84 -2.72
N PRO A 91 7.39 -5.81 -3.58
CA PRO A 91 7.11 -4.46 -3.13
C PRO A 91 5.89 -4.43 -2.21
N ILE A 92 6.03 -3.77 -1.05
CA ILE A 92 4.92 -3.58 -0.11
C ILE A 92 4.02 -2.48 -0.70
N PRO A 93 2.69 -2.67 -0.73
CA PRO A 93 1.78 -1.63 -1.21
C PRO A 93 1.93 -0.35 -0.38
N SER A 94 1.63 0.79 -0.98
CA SER A 94 1.71 2.08 -0.27
C SER A 94 0.79 2.09 0.94
N PHE A 95 1.30 2.59 2.06
CA PHE A 95 0.54 2.77 3.29
C PHE A 95 -0.72 3.59 3.04
N ASN A 96 -1.88 3.04 3.43
CA ASN A 96 -3.17 3.70 3.32
C ASN A 96 -3.75 3.95 4.71
N GLU A 97 -3.65 5.18 5.18
CA GLU A 97 -4.14 5.55 6.51
C GLU A 97 -5.66 5.31 6.67
N LYS A 98 -6.43 5.39 5.59
CA LYS A 98 -7.88 5.17 5.63
C LYS A 98 -8.27 3.72 5.91
N ALA A 99 -7.34 2.77 5.75
CA ALA A 99 -7.57 1.37 6.03
C ALA A 99 -7.43 1.03 7.53
N LEU A 100 -6.88 1.94 8.35
CA LEU A 100 -6.69 1.71 9.77
C LEU A 100 -8.00 1.70 10.55
N LYS A 101 -8.16 0.66 11.35
CA LYS A 101 -9.23 0.51 12.34
C LYS A 101 -8.66 0.73 13.74
N VAL A 102 -9.54 1.04 14.69
CA VAL A 102 -9.16 1.11 16.11
C VAL A 102 -8.67 -0.26 16.56
N GLY A 103 -7.52 -0.32 17.22
CA GLY A 103 -6.85 -1.55 17.62
C GLY A 103 -5.69 -1.94 16.72
N ASP A 104 -5.73 -1.58 15.44
CA ASP A 104 -4.66 -1.88 14.48
C ASP A 104 -3.34 -1.24 14.89
N LEU A 105 -2.25 -1.90 14.51
CA LEU A 105 -0.90 -1.43 14.73
C LEU A 105 -0.31 -0.85 13.44
N ILE A 106 0.38 0.28 13.58
CA ILE A 106 1.20 0.89 12.54
C ILE A 106 2.65 0.55 12.85
N ILE A 107 3.29 -0.15 11.93
CA ILE A 107 4.70 -0.51 12.05
C ILE A 107 5.51 0.40 11.14
N SER A 108 6.37 1.24 11.73
CA SER A 108 7.28 2.14 11.02
C SER A 108 8.73 1.68 11.22
N LEU A 109 9.43 1.46 10.11
CA LEU A 109 10.89 1.29 10.09
C LEU A 109 11.51 2.61 9.70
N MET A 110 12.42 3.10 10.52
CA MET A 110 12.95 4.45 10.44
C MET A 110 14.45 4.45 10.17
N ASP A 111 14.89 5.50 9.48
CA ASP A 111 16.31 5.77 9.28
C ASP A 111 16.96 6.48 10.48
N SER A 112 18.26 6.76 10.36
CA SER A 112 19.03 7.49 11.37
C SER A 112 18.53 8.90 11.65
N ASN A 113 17.70 9.47 10.76
CA ASN A 113 17.09 10.79 10.90
C ASN A 113 15.65 10.71 11.44
N ASN A 114 15.22 9.53 11.92
CA ASN A 114 13.84 9.25 12.37
C ASN A 114 12.79 9.43 11.26
N LYS A 115 13.16 9.30 9.99
CA LYS A 115 12.22 9.33 8.86
C LYS A 115 11.70 7.93 8.59
N ASP A 116 10.38 7.78 8.46
CA ASP A 116 9.73 6.53 8.06
C ASP A 116 10.23 6.11 6.65
N VAL A 117 10.99 5.01 6.58
CA VAL A 117 11.48 4.38 5.33
C VAL A 117 10.47 3.35 4.83
N VAL A 118 9.90 2.56 5.74
CA VAL A 118 8.86 1.57 5.46
C VAL A 118 7.75 1.74 6.49
N LYS A 119 6.50 1.66 6.04
CA LYS A 119 5.33 1.74 6.89
C LYS A 119 4.29 0.72 6.47
N GLN A 120 3.76 -0.03 7.42
CA GLN A 120 2.75 -1.06 7.17
C GLN A 120 1.74 -1.14 8.30
N ILE A 121 0.56 -1.67 7.97
CA ILE A 121 -0.55 -1.89 8.92
C ILE A 121 -0.57 -3.36 9.30
N LEU A 122 -0.75 -3.63 10.59
CA LEU A 122 -1.03 -4.94 11.14
C LEU A 122 -2.39 -4.87 11.85
N GLU A 123 -3.33 -5.71 11.45
CA GLU A 123 -4.65 -5.79 12.11
C GLU A 123 -4.49 -6.17 13.59
N ASP A 124 -5.42 -5.72 14.45
CA ASP A 124 -5.32 -5.88 15.91
C ASP A 124 -4.98 -7.33 16.33
N PRO A 125 -3.74 -7.60 16.75
CA PRO A 125 -3.28 -8.96 17.03
C PRO A 125 -3.94 -9.56 18.27
N LEU A 126 -4.53 -8.74 19.15
CA LEU A 126 -5.24 -9.20 20.34
C LEU A 126 -6.74 -9.35 20.13
N ASN A 127 -7.25 -8.99 18.94
CA ASN A 127 -8.65 -9.16 18.57
C ASN A 127 -8.80 -9.73 17.14
N PRO A 128 -8.15 -10.87 16.81
CA PRO A 128 -8.20 -11.43 15.46
C PRO A 128 -9.59 -11.96 15.10
N ILE A 129 -9.88 -11.96 13.79
CA ILE A 129 -11.04 -12.65 13.21
C ILE A 129 -10.63 -14.09 12.93
N MET A 130 -11.27 -15.04 13.61
CA MET A 130 -11.05 -16.47 13.41
C MET A 130 -12.20 -17.08 12.61
N GLU A 131 -11.85 -17.88 11.60
CA GLU A 131 -12.79 -18.65 10.82
C GLU A 131 -12.97 -20.04 11.44
N ASN A 132 -14.20 -20.36 11.83
CA ASN A 132 -14.58 -21.64 12.42
C ASN A 132 -15.41 -22.43 11.40
N TYR A 133 -15.08 -23.72 11.26
CA TYR A 133 -15.80 -24.66 10.41
C TYR A 133 -16.64 -25.57 11.31
N SER A 134 -17.96 -25.49 11.19
CA SER A 134 -18.91 -26.39 11.85
C SER A 134 -19.79 -27.11 10.81
N GLU A 135 -20.58 -28.07 11.27
CA GLU A 135 -21.58 -28.75 10.42
C GLU A 135 -22.62 -27.75 9.83
N GLU A 136 -22.77 -26.58 10.45
CA GLU A 136 -23.68 -25.50 10.04
C GLU A 136 -23.05 -24.56 9.00
N GLY A 137 -21.74 -24.72 8.71
CA GLY A 137 -21.00 -23.96 7.70
C GLY A 137 -19.79 -23.20 8.24
N ILE A 138 -19.39 -22.16 7.51
CA ILE A 138 -18.25 -21.30 7.83
C ILE A 138 -18.75 -20.08 8.62
N SER A 139 -18.25 -19.90 9.84
CA SER A 139 -18.51 -18.70 10.65
C SER A 139 -17.21 -17.92 10.90
N ARG A 140 -17.31 -16.60 11.03
CA ARG A 140 -16.18 -15.73 11.37
C ARG A 140 -16.48 -14.97 12.65
N ASN A 141 -15.67 -15.19 13.67
CA ASN A 141 -15.87 -14.60 14.99
C ASN A 141 -14.63 -13.84 15.42
N LEU A 142 -14.86 -12.69 16.06
CA LEU A 142 -13.78 -11.93 16.69
C LEU A 142 -13.43 -12.58 18.03
N VAL A 143 -12.15 -12.88 18.24
CA VAL A 143 -11.65 -13.54 19.44
C VAL A 143 -10.78 -12.56 20.22
N SER A 144 -11.04 -12.40 21.51
CA SER A 144 -10.23 -11.53 22.39
C SER A 144 -9.13 -12.35 23.07
N LEU A 145 -7.88 -11.99 22.79
CA LEU A 145 -6.69 -12.62 23.36
C LEU A 145 -6.08 -11.71 24.43
N GLN A 146 -5.46 -12.34 25.44
CA GLN A 146 -4.60 -11.65 26.42
C GLN A 146 -3.17 -11.48 25.92
N LYS A 147 -2.73 -12.41 25.06
CA LYS A 147 -1.39 -12.47 24.49
C LYS A 147 -1.49 -12.97 23.06
N ALA A 148 -0.68 -12.41 22.16
CA ALA A 148 -0.55 -12.87 20.78
C ALA A 148 0.89 -12.67 20.29
N GLU A 149 1.24 -13.38 19.24
CA GLU A 149 2.50 -13.24 18.53
C GLU A 149 2.23 -12.75 17.11
N PHE A 150 3.14 -11.93 16.60
CA PHE A 150 3.11 -11.50 15.21
C PHE A 150 4.54 -11.32 14.71
N SER A 151 4.70 -11.30 13.39
CA SER A 151 5.98 -11.00 12.78
C SER A 151 5.83 -9.94 11.72
N ILE A 152 6.91 -9.22 11.50
CA ILE A 152 7.05 -8.38 10.32
C ILE A 152 8.27 -8.82 9.54
N ARG A 153 8.28 -8.49 8.25
CA ARG A 153 9.42 -8.71 7.38
C ARG A 153 9.70 -7.49 6.53
N TYR A 154 10.96 -7.22 6.29
CA TYR A 154 11.39 -6.13 5.40
C TYR A 154 12.69 -6.51 4.68
N SER A 155 12.90 -5.91 3.51
CA SER A 155 14.15 -6.06 2.79
C SER A 155 15.25 -5.36 3.57
N LYS A 156 16.39 -6.02 3.78
CA LYS A 156 17.52 -5.44 4.49
C LYS A 156 17.98 -4.19 3.74
N LEU A 157 17.94 -3.06 4.44
CA LEU A 157 18.45 -1.78 3.96
C LEU A 157 19.38 -1.24 5.04
N THR A 158 20.57 -0.79 4.64
CA THR A 158 21.56 -0.20 5.55
C THR A 158 21.08 1.08 6.21
N SER A 159 20.07 1.74 5.61
CA SER A 159 19.47 2.96 6.15
C SER A 159 18.54 2.72 7.34
N ILE A 160 17.99 1.51 7.52
CA ILE A 160 17.03 1.23 8.60
C ILE A 160 17.78 0.97 9.90
N THR A 161 17.50 1.81 10.92
CA THR A 161 18.20 1.74 12.21
C THR A 161 17.25 1.60 13.41
N MET A 162 15.95 1.81 13.21
CA MET A 162 14.98 1.82 14.31
C MET A 162 13.62 1.30 13.84
N ILE A 163 12.89 0.68 14.77
CA ILE A 163 11.47 0.33 14.63
C ILE A 163 10.64 1.13 15.64
N LYS A 164 9.47 1.54 15.20
CA LYS A 164 8.43 2.15 16.03
C LYS A 164 7.10 1.45 15.74
N ILE A 165 6.37 1.12 16.79
CA ILE A 165 5.02 0.56 16.70
C ILE A 165 4.06 1.49 17.40
N GLU A 166 3.05 1.92 16.64
CA GLU A 166 1.96 2.76 17.15
C GLU A 166 0.65 1.96 17.11
N LYS A 167 -0.21 2.16 18.10
CA LYS A 167 -1.56 1.63 18.12
C LYS A 167 -2.54 2.71 17.68
N LYS A 168 -3.47 2.37 16.79
CA LYS A 168 -4.62 3.23 16.50
C LYS A 168 -5.63 3.14 17.64
N THR A 169 -5.93 4.28 18.23
CA THR A 169 -6.93 4.46 19.27
C THR A 169 -8.07 5.34 18.75
N LEU A 170 -9.13 5.49 19.55
CA LEU A 170 -10.22 6.43 19.24
C LEU A 170 -9.75 7.89 19.20
N LEU A 171 -8.69 8.23 19.95
CA LEU A 171 -8.19 9.60 20.08
C LEU A 171 -7.07 9.95 19.08
N GLY A 172 -6.56 8.96 18.32
CA GLY A 172 -5.39 9.14 17.46
C GLY A 172 -4.48 7.92 17.49
N THR A 173 -3.19 8.11 17.21
CA THR A 173 -2.18 7.06 17.34
C THR A 173 -1.41 7.21 18.65
N GLN A 174 -1.02 6.09 19.25
CA GLN A 174 -0.22 6.05 20.47
C GLN A 174 1.02 5.20 20.23
N ILE A 175 2.21 5.74 20.47
CA ILE A 175 3.45 4.94 20.44
C ILE A 175 3.41 3.96 21.61
N ILE A 176 3.57 2.68 21.31
CA ILE A 176 3.56 1.60 22.31
C ILE A 176 4.86 0.80 22.34
N PHE A 177 5.74 1.01 21.36
CA PHE A 177 7.05 0.36 21.30
C PHE A 177 8.00 1.11 20.38
N THR A 178 9.27 1.18 20.78
CA THR A 178 10.36 1.70 19.96
C THR A 178 11.64 0.95 20.31
N GLU A 179 12.41 0.52 19.31
CA GLU A 179 13.70 -0.16 19.53
C GLU A 179 14.68 0.12 18.38
N LYS A 180 15.98 0.17 18.68
CA LYS A 180 17.04 0.23 17.66
C LYS A 180 17.31 -1.17 17.11
N LEU A 181 17.57 -1.29 15.81
CA LEU A 181 17.68 -2.58 15.09
C LEU A 181 19.11 -2.96 14.71
#